data_AF-A0A557RJB1-F1
#
_entry.id   AF-A0A557RJB1-F1
#
_cell.length_a   1.000
_cell.length_b   1.000
_cell.length_c   1.000
_cell.angle_alpha   90.00
_cell.angle_beta   90.00
_cell.angle_gamma   90.00
#
_symmetry.space_group_name_H-M   'P 1'
#
loop_
_entity.id
_entity.type
_entity.pdbx_description
1 polymer ?
#
loop_
_entity_poly.entity_id
_entity_poly.type
_entity_poly.pdbx_seq_one_letter_code
_entity_poly.pdbx_strand_id
1 'polypeptide(L)'
;MTGLLAGLLAVAALPPVGFAPAGLVWLVPWLMGMRRSRRARVLNTLIALGLPMGVALGPVAGQEPALAIAVIVTVLAAFIVVALAAADRHGVTHSWRLVGAMVGLIGLLAALRSVGIPISLSLFLPPSVVPFRIVDAGGVIAADAALGLWQTGLAVALMAGGIRTRPRSWLMPTAIALGLAAVILIPVDPPPDAPSEAPRIAIVQTLDDDPGTSTALAHAALARIEARWVVWPEAASPVLLPPPWQRPPGGMIHLRHGYRYLAPGKLRSEVSITPGVKARNAPTGRWTKAFPLPFAEAALSTTDGPDRNDLQALEVLICSDASHPRAVDRAVARGPRLIVNPAHLPTAGLASLAGLHRRSVHLQAARSGVPILVVAHGGPSMVLHPDGRRRRLAPAGVQAVATLPLPAPPAADDVVADVADGPIAPDEGASHRAAIARLTRAYGLGHNADAVPAARDRALVWLCEQTGLMAMNASVNGIRPPAYGLQPTPHGLRAIRWLPGEAADAPGIRWLATVDRPERCRSAGSLHPPTSGTSRLR
;
A
#
# COMPACT_ATOMS: atom_id res chain seq x y z
N MET A 1 -9.36 3.20 37.45
CA MET A 1 -10.32 3.87 36.55
C MET A 1 -9.71 4.33 35.23
N THR A 2 -8.44 4.77 35.19
CA THR A 2 -7.78 5.21 33.94
C THR A 2 -7.78 4.16 32.83
N GLY A 3 -7.51 2.88 33.15
CA GLY A 3 -7.54 1.80 32.17
C GLY A 3 -8.94 1.56 31.57
N LEU A 4 -9.98 1.57 32.41
CA LEU A 4 -11.37 1.43 31.97
C LEU A 4 -11.79 2.58 31.06
N LEU A 5 -11.48 3.83 31.44
CA LEU A 5 -11.81 5.00 30.63
C LEU A 5 -11.10 4.96 29.27
N ALA A 6 -9.81 4.62 29.24
CA ALA A 6 -9.07 4.44 28.00
C ALA A 6 -9.71 3.35 27.11
N GLY A 7 -10.09 2.21 27.70
CA GLY A 7 -10.73 1.11 26.97
C GLY A 7 -12.11 1.49 26.41
N LEU A 8 -12.94 2.20 27.17
CA LEU A 8 -14.24 2.67 26.70
C LEU A 8 -14.10 3.70 25.56
N LEU A 9 -13.15 4.62 25.67
CA LEU A 9 -12.84 5.58 24.60
C LEU A 9 -12.35 4.84 23.35
N ALA A 10 -11.46 3.85 23.52
CA ALA A 10 -10.97 3.04 22.41
C ALA A 10 -12.12 2.29 21.72
N VAL A 11 -13.04 1.69 22.47
CA VAL A 11 -14.24 1.03 21.93
C VAL A 11 -15.13 2.01 21.19
N ALA A 12 -15.38 3.21 21.73
CA ALA A 12 -16.17 4.23 21.06
C ALA A 12 -15.53 4.71 19.74
N ALA A 13 -14.20 4.67 19.64
CA ALA A 13 -13.45 5.04 18.45
C ALA A 13 -13.44 3.93 17.36
N LEU A 14 -13.70 2.68 17.74
CA LEU A 14 -13.78 1.55 16.80
C LEU A 14 -15.05 1.62 15.92
N PRO A 15 -15.01 1.07 14.69
CA PRO A 15 -16.21 0.80 13.93
C PRO A 15 -17.16 -0.17 14.67
N PRO A 16 -18.48 -0.06 14.49
CA PRO A 16 -19.17 0.88 13.60
C PRO A 16 -19.36 2.29 14.18
N VAL A 17 -19.13 2.50 15.48
CA VAL A 17 -19.38 3.79 16.17
C VAL A 17 -18.49 4.90 15.59
N GLY A 18 -17.18 4.68 15.57
CA GLY A 18 -16.23 5.60 14.92
C GLY A 18 -16.24 7.03 15.46
N PHE A 19 -16.46 7.21 16.77
CA PHE A 19 -16.52 8.52 17.40
C PHE A 19 -15.12 9.17 17.41
N ALA A 20 -14.89 10.10 16.46
CA ALA A 20 -13.58 10.70 16.22
C ALA A 20 -12.91 11.31 17.47
N PRO A 21 -13.61 12.08 18.33
CA PRO A 21 -12.99 12.65 19.53
C PRO A 21 -12.39 11.59 20.44
N ALA A 22 -13.03 10.43 20.60
CA ALA A 22 -12.47 9.36 21.42
C ALA A 22 -11.19 8.79 20.80
N GLY A 23 -11.11 8.64 19.48
CA GLY A 23 -9.89 8.22 18.78
C GLY A 23 -8.72 9.20 18.97
N LEU A 24 -9.01 10.49 19.13
CA LEU A 24 -8.00 11.53 19.37
C LEU A 24 -7.47 11.55 20.81
N VAL A 25 -8.15 10.95 21.79
CA VAL A 25 -7.78 11.07 23.22
C VAL A 25 -7.76 9.77 24.02
N TRP A 26 -8.09 8.60 23.44
CA TRP A 26 -8.20 7.35 24.20
C TRP A 26 -6.91 6.90 24.91
N LEU A 27 -5.73 7.27 24.41
CA LEU A 27 -4.44 6.98 25.07
C LEU A 27 -4.19 7.90 26.27
N VAL A 28 -4.82 9.07 26.34
CA VAL A 28 -4.56 10.07 27.37
C VAL A 28 -4.78 9.49 28.78
N PRO A 29 -5.91 8.84 29.11
CA PRO A 29 -6.08 8.22 30.43
C PRO A 29 -5.08 7.09 30.68
N TRP A 30 -4.73 6.30 29.65
CA TRP A 30 -3.76 5.21 29.79
C TRP A 30 -2.36 5.75 30.14
N LEU A 31 -1.91 6.82 29.46
CA LEU A 31 -0.66 7.51 29.72
C LEU A 31 -0.62 8.15 31.12
N MET A 32 -1.72 8.76 31.57
CA MET A 32 -1.84 9.27 32.95
C MET A 32 -1.74 8.13 33.98
N GLY A 33 -2.19 6.92 33.62
CA GLY A 33 -2.08 5.71 34.42
C GLY A 33 -0.64 5.23 34.68
N MET A 34 0.36 5.74 33.95
CA MET A 34 1.76 5.36 34.10
C MET A 34 2.39 5.79 35.42
N ARG A 35 1.78 6.73 36.15
CA ARG A 35 2.24 7.14 37.49
C ARG A 35 1.90 6.15 38.61
N ARG A 36 1.20 5.06 38.29
CA ARG A 36 0.80 4.04 39.27
C ARG A 36 1.89 2.99 39.45
N SER A 37 1.74 2.18 40.50
CA SER A 37 2.60 1.03 40.79
C SER A 37 2.63 0.03 39.64
N ARG A 38 3.70 -0.77 39.55
CA ARG A 38 3.88 -1.75 38.46
C ARG A 38 2.65 -2.63 38.23
N ARG A 39 2.05 -3.19 39.29
CA ARG A 39 0.84 -4.04 39.20
C ARG A 39 -0.34 -3.27 38.59
N ALA A 40 -0.56 -2.04 39.04
CA ALA A 40 -1.63 -1.20 38.53
C ALA A 40 -1.42 -0.78 37.07
N ARG A 41 -0.17 -0.57 36.62
CA ARG A 41 0.12 -0.27 35.20
C ARG A 41 -0.23 -1.43 34.28
N VAL A 42 0.16 -2.65 34.67
CA VAL A 42 -0.18 -3.87 33.93
C VAL A 42 -1.69 -4.05 33.86
N LEU A 43 -2.38 -3.98 35.01
CA LEU A 43 -3.83 -4.12 35.05
C LEU A 43 -4.55 -3.04 34.22
N ASN A 44 -4.13 -1.79 34.33
CA ASN A 44 -4.71 -0.70 33.54
C ASN A 44 -4.50 -0.92 32.04
N THR A 45 -3.34 -1.46 31.63
CA THR A 45 -3.04 -1.76 30.22
C THR A 45 -3.87 -2.92 29.71
N LEU A 46 -4.00 -3.98 30.51
CA LEU A 46 -4.87 -5.13 30.20
C LEU A 46 -6.32 -4.69 29.99
N ILE A 47 -6.86 -3.81 30.84
CA ILE A 47 -8.23 -3.31 30.69
C ILE A 47 -8.34 -2.36 29.50
N ALA A 48 -7.39 -1.42 29.34
CA ALA A 48 -7.43 -0.41 28.28
C ALA A 48 -7.42 -1.01 26.87
N LEU A 49 -6.74 -2.14 26.68
CA LEU A 49 -6.60 -2.79 25.38
C LEU A 49 -7.44 -4.06 25.27
N GLY A 50 -7.61 -4.81 26.36
CA GLY A 50 -8.45 -6.01 26.37
C GLY A 50 -9.89 -5.71 25.97
N LEU A 51 -10.43 -4.55 26.36
CA LEU A 51 -11.77 -4.12 25.95
C LEU A 51 -11.90 -3.90 24.43
N PRO A 52 -11.16 -2.98 23.78
CA PRO A 52 -11.27 -2.79 22.33
C PRO A 52 -10.87 -4.03 21.54
N MET A 53 -9.88 -4.81 21.99
CA MET A 53 -9.49 -6.05 21.32
C MET A 53 -10.56 -7.13 21.45
N GLY A 54 -11.21 -7.26 22.61
CA GLY A 54 -12.33 -8.18 22.82
C GLY A 54 -13.53 -7.83 21.94
N VAL A 55 -13.82 -6.54 21.76
CA VAL A 55 -14.89 -6.09 20.85
C VAL A 55 -14.54 -6.33 19.38
N ALA A 56 -13.27 -6.10 18.98
CA ALA A 56 -12.84 -6.25 17.60
C ALA A 56 -12.62 -7.72 17.18
N LEU A 57 -12.06 -8.53 18.06
CA LEU A 57 -11.62 -9.90 17.78
C LEU A 57 -12.46 -10.98 18.46
N GLY A 58 -13.35 -10.61 19.40
CA GLY A 58 -14.25 -11.57 20.07
C GLY A 58 -15.05 -12.45 19.11
N PRO A 59 -15.65 -11.89 18.04
CA PRO A 59 -16.35 -12.72 17.06
C PRO A 59 -15.43 -13.67 16.29
N VAL A 60 -14.17 -13.28 16.07
CA VAL A 60 -13.14 -14.13 15.42
C VAL A 60 -12.67 -15.23 16.36
N ALA A 61 -12.59 -14.96 17.67
CA ALA A 61 -12.12 -15.94 18.65
C ALA A 61 -13.00 -17.21 18.72
N GLY A 62 -14.28 -17.13 18.31
CA GLY A 62 -15.16 -18.29 18.20
C GLY A 62 -14.87 -19.18 16.99
N GLN A 63 -14.28 -18.63 15.93
CA GLN A 63 -13.95 -19.36 14.69
C GLN A 63 -12.47 -19.76 14.65
N GLU A 64 -11.58 -18.84 15.04
CA GLU A 64 -10.13 -18.95 14.97
C GLU A 64 -9.48 -18.53 16.30
N PRO A 65 -9.68 -19.30 17.39
CA PRO A 65 -9.24 -18.92 18.74
C PRO A 65 -7.74 -18.74 18.83
N ALA A 66 -6.95 -19.62 18.19
CA ALA A 66 -5.50 -19.58 18.24
C ALA A 66 -4.94 -18.29 17.63
N LEU A 67 -5.42 -17.91 16.43
CA LEU A 67 -5.01 -16.67 15.77
C LEU A 67 -5.44 -15.44 16.58
N ALA A 68 -6.69 -15.41 17.03
CA ALA A 68 -7.21 -14.28 17.81
C ALA A 68 -6.39 -14.09 19.10
N ILE A 69 -6.12 -15.17 19.84
CA ILE A 69 -5.29 -15.13 21.06
C ILE A 69 -3.86 -14.70 20.74
N ALA A 70 -3.25 -15.23 19.69
CA ALA A 70 -1.89 -14.86 19.31
C ALA A 70 -1.77 -13.36 19.01
N VAL A 71 -2.72 -12.79 18.26
CA VAL A 71 -2.77 -11.34 17.99
C VAL A 71 -3.02 -10.54 19.27
N ILE A 72 -3.96 -10.96 20.12
CA ILE A 72 -4.27 -10.33 21.41
C ILE A 72 -3.02 -10.27 22.31
N VAL A 73 -2.38 -11.41 22.52
CA VAL A 73 -1.20 -11.52 23.37
C VAL A 73 -0.05 -10.68 22.83
N THR A 74 0.19 -10.72 21.52
CA THR A 74 1.29 -9.99 20.88
C THR A 74 1.12 -8.47 21.01
N VAL A 75 -0.08 -7.95 20.76
CA VAL A 75 -0.36 -6.52 20.90
C VAL A 75 -0.33 -6.11 22.38
N LEU A 76 -0.96 -6.88 23.27
CA LEU A 76 -0.91 -6.60 24.71
C LEU A 76 0.53 -6.58 25.24
N ALA A 77 1.37 -7.53 24.83
CA ALA A 77 2.77 -7.59 25.24
C ALA A 77 3.52 -6.32 24.85
N ALA A 78 3.34 -5.82 23.62
CA ALA A 78 3.97 -4.58 23.17
C ALA A 78 3.61 -3.38 24.09
N PHE A 79 2.33 -3.21 24.41
CA PHE A 79 1.89 -2.13 25.29
C PHE A 79 2.31 -2.34 26.75
N ILE A 80 2.33 -3.58 27.25
CA ILE A 80 2.79 -3.89 28.61
C ILE A 80 4.28 -3.58 28.74
N VAL A 81 5.11 -3.97 27.78
CA VAL A 81 6.55 -3.66 27.77
C VAL A 81 6.77 -2.16 27.85
N VAL A 82 6.05 -1.39 27.03
CA VAL A 82 6.10 0.07 27.05
C VAL A 82 5.64 0.65 28.39
N ALA A 83 4.52 0.16 28.93
CA ALA A 83 4.00 0.61 30.22
C ALA A 83 4.96 0.31 31.39
N LEU A 84 5.72 -0.77 31.30
CA LEU A 84 6.74 -1.11 32.28
C LEU A 84 7.97 -0.21 32.15
N ALA A 85 8.40 0.14 30.94
CA ALA A 85 9.54 1.01 30.67
C ALA A 85 9.26 2.50 30.97
N ALA A 86 8.01 2.93 30.84
CA ALA A 86 7.56 4.32 30.98
C ALA A 86 7.77 4.93 32.38
N ALA A 87 7.93 4.11 33.42
CA ALA A 87 8.08 4.56 34.81
C ALA A 87 8.95 3.59 35.62
N ASP A 88 9.50 4.03 36.75
CA ASP A 88 10.21 3.14 37.67
C ASP A 88 9.27 2.15 38.41
N ARG A 89 9.80 1.37 39.37
CA ARG A 89 9.01 0.41 40.15
C ARG A 89 7.92 1.08 41.00
N HIS A 90 8.13 2.33 41.42
CA HIS A 90 7.23 3.10 42.28
C HIS A 90 6.23 3.95 41.50
N GLY A 91 6.38 4.08 40.18
CA GLY A 91 5.52 4.91 39.34
C GLY A 91 6.06 6.32 39.10
N VAL A 92 7.33 6.59 39.45
CA VAL A 92 7.98 7.85 39.11
C VAL A 92 8.27 7.87 37.60
N THR A 93 7.74 8.88 36.93
CA THR A 93 7.92 9.12 35.50
C THR A 93 8.11 10.61 35.23
N HIS A 94 8.85 10.92 34.16
CA HIS A 94 9.08 12.27 33.67
C HIS A 94 8.58 12.37 32.23
N SER A 95 8.27 13.58 31.76
CA SER A 95 7.69 13.82 30.43
C SER A 95 8.50 13.15 29.31
N TRP A 96 9.84 13.24 29.36
CA TRP A 96 10.72 12.59 28.37
C TRP A 96 10.64 11.07 28.35
N ARG A 97 10.40 10.42 29.52
CA ARG A 97 10.21 8.97 29.57
C ARG A 97 8.89 8.56 28.91
N LEU A 98 7.85 9.36 29.04
CA LEU A 98 6.56 9.11 28.37
C LEU A 98 6.68 9.29 26.85
N VAL A 99 7.41 10.32 26.40
CA VAL A 99 7.71 10.52 24.97
C VAL A 99 8.52 9.34 24.43
N GLY A 100 9.60 8.94 25.10
CA GLY A 100 10.39 7.78 24.69
C GLY A 100 9.60 6.47 24.68
N ALA A 101 8.71 6.27 25.67
CA ALA A 101 7.80 5.14 25.72
C ALA A 101 6.83 5.13 24.52
N MET A 102 6.28 6.29 24.16
CA MET A 102 5.41 6.42 22.99
C MET A 102 6.16 6.12 21.68
N VAL A 103 7.37 6.66 21.50
CA VAL A 103 8.22 6.34 20.33
C VAL A 103 8.52 4.84 20.26
N GLY A 104 8.85 4.22 21.39
CA GLY A 104 9.05 2.77 21.49
C GLY A 104 7.80 1.98 21.11
N LEU A 105 6.61 2.41 21.55
CA LEU A 105 5.34 1.78 21.17
C LEU A 105 5.11 1.87 19.65
N ILE A 106 5.30 3.04 19.05
CA ILE A 106 5.14 3.24 17.61
C ILE A 106 6.08 2.32 16.83
N GLY A 107 7.34 2.18 17.26
CA GLY A 107 8.29 1.25 16.67
C GLY A 107 7.84 -0.21 16.77
N LEU A 108 7.33 -0.64 17.92
CA LEU A 108 6.78 -1.99 18.10
C LEU A 108 5.56 -2.24 17.21
N LEU A 109 4.62 -1.29 17.14
CA LEU A 109 3.44 -1.40 16.26
C LEU A 109 3.85 -1.45 14.78
N ALA A 110 4.85 -0.67 14.37
CA ALA A 110 5.40 -0.72 13.02
C ALA A 110 6.03 -2.09 12.70
N ALA A 111 6.75 -2.69 13.65
CA ALA A 111 7.28 -4.04 13.51
C ALA A 111 6.16 -5.08 13.35
N LEU A 112 5.10 -5.00 14.16
CA LEU A 112 3.91 -5.87 14.03
C LEU A 112 3.23 -5.72 12.65
N ARG A 113 3.13 -4.49 12.12
CA ARG A 113 2.65 -4.26 10.75
C ARG A 113 3.52 -4.89 9.68
N SER A 114 4.84 -4.89 9.87
CA SER A 114 5.77 -5.46 8.89
C SER A 114 5.66 -6.99 8.75
N VAL A 115 5.13 -7.67 9.79
CA VAL A 115 4.87 -9.11 9.82
C VAL A 115 3.40 -9.45 9.55
N GLY A 116 2.60 -8.49 9.11
CA GLY A 116 1.23 -8.73 8.65
C GLY A 116 0.13 -8.56 9.69
N ILE A 117 0.42 -8.04 10.89
CA ILE A 117 -0.61 -7.62 11.85
C ILE A 117 -0.90 -6.14 11.61
N PRO A 118 -2.01 -5.75 10.97
CA PRO A 118 -2.23 -4.39 10.49
C PRO A 118 -2.62 -3.41 11.61
N ILE A 119 -1.94 -3.43 12.76
CA ILE A 119 -2.24 -2.60 13.94
C ILE A 119 -1.59 -1.22 13.84
N SER A 120 -2.34 -0.17 14.15
CA SER A 120 -1.85 1.21 14.13
C SER A 120 -2.73 2.07 15.05
N LEU A 121 -2.15 3.13 15.63
CA LEU A 121 -2.90 4.08 16.44
C LEU A 121 -3.92 4.85 15.56
N SER A 122 -3.54 5.11 14.32
CA SER A 122 -4.37 5.80 13.32
C SER A 122 -5.65 5.03 12.95
N LEU A 123 -5.73 3.72 13.23
CA LEU A 123 -6.96 2.94 13.01
C LEU A 123 -8.13 3.37 13.91
N PHE A 124 -7.84 4.02 15.04
CA PHE A 124 -8.87 4.54 15.94
C PHE A 124 -9.46 5.86 15.45
N LEU A 125 -8.87 6.50 14.43
CA LEU A 125 -9.45 7.67 13.80
C LEU A 125 -10.28 7.28 12.57
N PRO A 126 -11.46 7.89 12.36
CA PRO A 126 -12.15 7.75 11.10
C PRO A 126 -11.35 8.44 9.99
N PRO A 127 -11.42 7.95 8.74
CA PRO A 127 -10.69 8.54 7.61
C PRO A 127 -10.88 10.05 7.44
N SER A 128 -12.04 10.60 7.79
CA SER A 128 -12.31 12.05 7.72
C SER A 128 -11.46 12.89 8.67
N VAL A 129 -10.73 12.28 9.60
CA VAL A 129 -9.92 12.93 10.64
C VAL A 129 -8.47 12.41 10.62
N VAL A 130 -8.19 11.32 9.90
CA VAL A 130 -6.82 10.82 9.72
C VAL A 130 -6.04 11.86 8.90
N PRO A 131 -4.85 12.28 9.35
CA PRO A 131 -4.03 13.23 8.61
C PRO A 131 -3.37 12.51 7.44
N PHE A 132 -4.13 12.24 6.37
CA PHE A 132 -3.65 11.47 5.23
C PHE A 132 -2.45 12.12 4.52
N ARG A 133 -2.28 13.44 4.62
CA ARG A 133 -1.03 14.13 4.22
C ARG A 133 0.21 13.63 4.98
N ILE A 134 0.08 13.36 6.29
CA ILE A 134 1.17 12.82 7.09
C ILE A 134 1.44 11.37 6.68
N VAL A 135 0.38 10.62 6.33
CA VAL A 135 0.51 9.25 5.83
C VAL A 135 1.19 9.21 4.46
N ASP A 136 0.86 10.16 3.57
CA ASP A 136 1.47 10.31 2.26
C ASP A 136 2.96 10.69 2.38
N ALA A 137 3.27 11.74 3.14
CA ALA A 137 4.64 12.25 3.28
C ALA A 137 5.58 11.34 4.10
N GLY A 138 5.07 10.69 5.15
CA GLY A 138 5.89 9.96 6.13
C GLY A 138 5.41 8.55 6.46
N GLY A 139 4.42 8.05 5.73
CA GLY A 139 3.82 6.76 5.99
C GLY A 139 2.96 6.71 7.26
N VAL A 140 2.37 5.53 7.50
CA VAL A 140 1.55 5.28 8.70
C VAL A 140 2.34 5.46 10.01
N ILE A 141 3.67 5.29 9.98
CA ILE A 141 4.53 5.53 11.16
C ILE A 141 4.49 7.00 11.57
N ALA A 142 4.60 7.94 10.61
CA ALA A 142 4.54 9.36 10.91
C ALA A 142 3.17 9.78 11.46
N ALA A 143 2.08 9.20 10.93
CA ALA A 143 0.73 9.46 11.45
C ALA A 143 0.56 8.93 12.88
N ASP A 144 1.05 7.72 13.17
CA ASP A 144 1.05 7.15 14.51
C ASP A 144 1.92 7.98 15.48
N ALA A 145 3.05 8.50 15.00
CA ALA A 145 3.91 9.41 15.77
C ALA A 145 3.22 10.74 16.07
N ALA A 146 2.60 11.38 15.08
CA ALA A 146 1.84 12.60 15.25
C ALA A 146 0.73 12.42 16.31
N LEU A 147 -0.09 11.38 16.15
CA LEU A 147 -1.19 11.07 17.07
C LEU A 147 -0.70 10.71 18.48
N GLY A 148 0.31 9.84 18.57
CA GLY A 148 0.87 9.36 19.83
C GLY A 148 1.54 10.49 20.63
N LEU A 149 2.31 11.36 19.96
CA LEU A 149 2.96 12.50 20.58
C LEU A 149 1.96 13.58 20.99
N TRP A 150 0.93 13.84 20.18
CA TRP A 150 -0.19 14.71 20.56
C TRP A 150 -0.85 14.26 21.85
N GLN A 151 -1.24 12.98 21.94
CA GLN A 151 -1.89 12.43 23.14
C GLN A 151 -0.94 12.40 24.36
N THR A 152 0.36 12.21 24.11
CA THR A 152 1.38 12.31 25.16
C THR A 152 1.52 13.73 25.70
N GLY A 153 1.57 14.74 24.82
CA GLY A 153 1.58 16.14 25.20
C GLY A 153 0.36 16.53 26.02
N LEU A 154 -0.84 16.11 25.59
CA LEU A 154 -2.09 16.34 26.31
C LEU A 154 -2.09 15.67 27.69
N ALA A 155 -1.64 14.42 27.80
CA ALA A 155 -1.51 13.73 29.08
C ALA A 155 -0.53 14.46 30.03
N VAL A 156 0.62 14.91 29.52
CA VAL A 156 1.61 15.66 30.29
C VAL A 156 1.04 16.99 30.78
N ALA A 157 0.33 17.73 29.92
CA ALA A 157 -0.30 19.00 30.29
C ALA A 157 -1.35 18.81 31.40
N LEU A 158 -2.24 17.83 31.26
CA LEU A 158 -3.26 17.51 32.28
C LEU A 158 -2.62 17.07 33.61
N MET A 159 -1.54 16.29 33.55
CA MET A 159 -0.80 15.86 34.73
C MET A 159 -0.04 16.99 35.43
N ALA A 160 0.35 18.03 34.69
CA ALA A 160 0.98 19.22 35.23
C ALA A 160 -0.06 20.19 35.81
N GLY A 161 -1.27 20.24 35.23
CA GLY A 161 -2.41 21.06 35.70
C GLY A 161 -2.94 20.75 37.09
N GLY A 162 -2.76 19.52 37.56
CA GLY A 162 -3.07 19.16 38.94
C GLY A 162 -2.08 19.69 39.97
N ILE A 163 -0.92 20.23 39.55
CA ILE A 163 0.17 20.62 40.44
C ILE A 163 0.42 22.12 40.26
N ARG A 164 0.21 22.94 41.31
CA ARG A 164 0.52 24.38 41.35
C ARG A 164 2.03 24.66 41.18
N THR A 165 2.61 24.39 40.02
CA THR A 165 4.05 24.55 39.75
C THR A 165 4.31 25.32 38.45
N ARG A 166 5.50 25.94 38.43
CA ARG A 166 5.96 27.06 37.60
C ARG A 166 5.59 27.00 36.10
N PRO A 167 5.27 28.17 35.48
CA PRO A 167 4.71 28.30 34.13
C PRO A 167 5.58 27.80 32.95
N ARG A 168 6.87 27.49 33.18
CA ARG A 168 7.81 27.15 32.09
C ARG A 168 7.74 25.70 31.60
N SER A 169 7.27 24.74 32.41
CA SER A 169 7.25 23.31 32.03
C SER A 169 6.09 22.91 31.09
N TRP A 170 5.13 23.80 30.88
CA TRP A 170 3.93 23.54 30.06
C TRP A 170 4.06 24.04 28.63
N LEU A 171 4.92 25.02 28.37
CA LEU A 171 4.99 25.68 27.07
C LEU A 171 5.43 24.73 25.95
N MET A 172 6.42 23.87 26.20
CA MET A 172 6.95 22.93 25.20
C MET A 172 5.93 21.83 24.80
N PRO A 173 5.30 21.09 25.74
CA PRO A 173 4.28 20.08 25.41
C PRO A 173 3.04 20.68 24.73
N THR A 174 2.61 21.87 25.18
CA THR A 174 1.43 22.55 24.63
C THR A 174 1.72 23.11 23.23
N ALA A 175 2.95 23.59 22.98
CA ALA A 175 3.40 24.01 21.65
C ALA A 175 3.54 22.83 20.68
N ILE A 176 4.05 21.67 21.13
CA ILE A 176 4.09 20.44 20.32
C ILE A 176 2.66 20.00 19.99
N ALA A 177 1.76 20.02 20.97
CA ALA A 177 0.36 19.70 20.77
C ALA A 177 -0.28 20.65 19.74
N LEU A 178 -0.28 21.96 20.00
CA LEU A 178 -0.90 22.96 19.12
C LEU A 178 -0.26 22.99 17.71
N GLY A 179 1.05 22.78 17.60
CA GLY A 179 1.75 22.74 16.32
C GLY A 179 1.35 21.54 15.45
N LEU A 180 1.11 20.37 16.06
CA LEU A 180 0.65 19.16 15.35
C LEU A 180 -0.82 19.25 14.92
N ALA A 181 -1.66 19.95 15.69
CA ALA A 181 -3.08 20.16 15.32
C ALA A 181 -3.23 20.94 14.01
N ALA A 182 -2.36 21.91 13.74
CA ALA A 182 -2.38 22.70 12.50
C ALA A 182 -2.00 21.89 11.25
N VAL A 183 -1.11 20.90 11.38
CA VAL A 183 -0.70 20.02 10.27
C VAL A 183 -1.79 18.99 9.92
N ILE A 184 -2.64 18.64 10.89
CA ILE A 184 -3.74 17.67 10.70
C ILE A 184 -4.89 18.26 9.86
N LEU A 185 -5.02 19.60 9.77
CA LEU A 185 -6.20 20.28 9.21
C LEU A 185 -6.01 20.89 7.81
N ILE A 186 -4.88 20.70 7.14
CA ILE A 186 -4.63 21.31 5.82
C ILE A 186 -5.38 20.51 4.72
N PRO A 187 -6.32 21.11 3.98
CA PRO A 187 -7.11 20.42 2.95
C PRO A 187 -6.24 20.06 1.73
N VAL A 188 -6.30 18.82 1.24
CA VAL A 188 -5.63 18.38 -0.01
C VAL A 188 -6.53 18.69 -1.20
N ASP A 189 -5.94 19.23 -2.27
CA ASP A 189 -6.66 19.38 -3.53
C ASP A 189 -6.96 17.99 -4.11
N PRO A 190 -8.23 17.69 -4.42
CA PRO A 190 -8.59 16.39 -4.94
C PRO A 190 -7.87 16.15 -6.27
N PRO A 191 -7.34 14.93 -6.54
CA PRO A 191 -6.91 14.58 -7.88
C PRO A 191 -8.07 14.83 -8.85
N PRO A 192 -7.76 15.31 -10.08
CA PRO A 192 -8.78 15.67 -11.06
C PRO A 192 -9.67 14.47 -11.33
N ASP A 193 -10.97 14.74 -11.51
CA ASP A 193 -11.92 13.71 -11.87
C ASP A 193 -11.49 13.01 -13.17
N ALA A 194 -11.79 11.71 -13.26
CA ALA A 194 -11.52 10.97 -14.48
C ALA A 194 -12.27 11.62 -15.66
N PRO A 195 -11.66 11.76 -16.84
CA PRO A 195 -12.34 12.29 -18.01
C PRO A 195 -13.59 11.48 -18.32
N SER A 196 -14.63 12.11 -18.88
CA SER A 196 -15.92 11.47 -19.19
C SER A 196 -15.80 10.25 -20.10
N GLU A 197 -14.72 10.17 -20.88
CA GLU A 197 -14.41 9.09 -21.81
C GLU A 197 -13.57 7.95 -21.18
N ALA A 198 -13.25 8.03 -19.89
CA ALA A 198 -12.43 7.01 -19.23
C ALA A 198 -13.11 5.62 -19.28
N PRO A 199 -12.33 4.54 -19.53
CA PRO A 199 -12.86 3.18 -19.52
C PRO A 199 -13.59 2.88 -18.20
N ARG A 200 -14.78 2.31 -18.28
CA ARG A 200 -15.58 1.99 -17.09
C ARG A 200 -15.26 0.62 -16.54
N ILE A 201 -15.22 0.53 -15.22
CA ILE A 201 -15.16 -0.70 -14.43
C ILE A 201 -16.55 -0.92 -13.84
N ALA A 202 -17.15 -2.08 -14.09
CA ALA A 202 -18.30 -2.56 -13.35
C ALA A 202 -17.83 -3.33 -12.11
N ILE A 203 -18.53 -3.13 -11.00
CA ILE A 203 -18.28 -3.85 -9.75
C ILE A 203 -19.53 -4.62 -9.36
N VAL A 204 -19.33 -5.84 -8.88
CA VAL A 204 -20.40 -6.69 -8.36
C VAL A 204 -20.25 -6.77 -6.85
N GLN A 205 -21.32 -6.46 -6.12
CA GLN A 205 -21.45 -6.74 -4.71
C GLN A 205 -22.48 -7.84 -4.53
N THR A 206 -22.08 -8.93 -3.88
CA THR A 206 -22.94 -10.07 -3.55
C THR A 206 -23.34 -10.02 -2.09
N LEU A 207 -24.45 -10.68 -1.73
CA LEU A 207 -24.98 -10.70 -0.36
C LEU A 207 -25.18 -12.11 0.18
N ASP A 208 -25.63 -13.05 -0.66
CA ASP A 208 -26.02 -14.39 -0.23
C ASP A 208 -24.88 -15.40 -0.31
N ASP A 209 -24.93 -16.37 0.61
CA ASP A 209 -24.08 -17.57 0.62
C ASP A 209 -24.42 -18.55 -0.52
N ASP A 210 -25.56 -18.39 -1.21
CA ASP A 210 -25.86 -19.12 -2.45
C ASP A 210 -25.20 -18.42 -3.65
N PRO A 211 -24.07 -18.94 -4.17
CA PRO A 211 -23.30 -18.27 -5.21
C PRO A 211 -24.03 -18.33 -6.56
N GLY A 212 -24.93 -19.31 -6.76
CA GLY A 212 -25.65 -19.50 -8.01
C GLY A 212 -26.65 -18.38 -8.27
N THR A 213 -27.53 -18.14 -7.30
CA THR A 213 -28.54 -17.08 -7.35
C THR A 213 -27.89 -15.69 -7.42
N SER A 214 -26.87 -15.45 -6.58
CA SER A 214 -26.09 -14.20 -6.61
C SER A 214 -25.44 -13.95 -7.97
N THR A 215 -24.85 -14.98 -8.59
CA THR A 215 -24.22 -14.88 -9.91
C THR A 215 -25.24 -14.57 -11.01
N ALA A 216 -26.40 -15.23 -11.00
CA ALA A 216 -27.45 -15.02 -12.00
C ALA A 216 -28.03 -13.60 -11.96
N LEU A 217 -28.35 -13.10 -10.76
CA LEU A 217 -28.84 -11.73 -10.57
C LEU A 217 -27.80 -10.68 -10.99
N ALA A 218 -26.52 -10.91 -10.67
CA ALA A 218 -25.44 -10.04 -11.10
C ALA A 218 -25.30 -10.00 -12.64
N HIS A 219 -25.40 -11.15 -13.32
CA HIS A 219 -25.36 -11.20 -14.78
C HIS A 219 -26.55 -10.48 -15.43
N ALA A 220 -27.76 -10.61 -14.86
CA ALA A 220 -28.93 -9.89 -15.33
C ALA A 220 -28.77 -8.36 -15.23
N ALA A 221 -28.15 -7.88 -14.14
CA ALA A 221 -27.83 -6.46 -13.97
C ALA A 221 -26.71 -6.00 -14.93
N LEU A 222 -25.66 -6.80 -15.10
CA LEU A 222 -24.54 -6.51 -16.01
C LEU A 222 -24.96 -6.44 -17.48
N ALA A 223 -26.02 -7.13 -17.89
CA ALA A 223 -26.55 -7.06 -19.25
C ALA A 223 -27.07 -5.67 -19.65
N ARG A 224 -27.30 -4.78 -18.67
CA ARG A 224 -27.82 -3.41 -18.88
C ARG A 224 -26.74 -2.33 -18.76
N ILE A 225 -25.48 -2.72 -18.64
CA ILE A 225 -24.36 -1.82 -18.33
C ILE A 225 -23.25 -2.01 -19.37
N GLU A 226 -22.66 -0.90 -19.80
CA GLU A 226 -21.43 -0.91 -20.59
C GLU A 226 -20.21 -0.68 -19.69
N ALA A 227 -19.30 -1.66 -19.68
CA ALA A 227 -18.02 -1.58 -18.98
C ALA A 227 -16.95 -2.38 -19.73
N ARG A 228 -15.69 -2.01 -19.55
CA ARG A 228 -14.56 -2.78 -20.08
C ARG A 228 -14.23 -3.98 -19.20
N TRP A 229 -14.25 -3.76 -17.88
CA TRP A 229 -13.92 -4.76 -16.88
C TRP A 229 -15.06 -4.95 -15.89
N VAL A 230 -15.22 -6.17 -15.38
CA VAL A 230 -16.16 -6.53 -14.31
C VAL A 230 -15.36 -7.12 -13.17
N VAL A 231 -15.43 -6.52 -11.99
CA VAL A 231 -14.77 -7.04 -10.79
C VAL A 231 -15.79 -7.73 -9.89
N TRP A 232 -15.46 -8.96 -9.49
CA TRP A 232 -16.25 -9.74 -8.54
C TRP A 232 -15.57 -9.75 -7.17
N PRO A 233 -16.34 -9.91 -6.07
CA PRO A 233 -15.78 -9.92 -4.73
C PRO A 233 -15.02 -11.21 -4.43
N GLU A 234 -14.41 -11.27 -3.25
CA GLU A 234 -13.80 -12.51 -2.76
C GLU A 234 -14.85 -13.62 -2.62
N ALA A 235 -14.42 -14.86 -2.82
CA ALA A 235 -15.24 -16.06 -2.88
C ALA A 235 -16.45 -16.00 -3.85
N ALA A 236 -16.41 -15.16 -4.88
CA ALA A 236 -17.50 -15.05 -5.84
C ALA A 236 -17.73 -16.33 -6.66
N SER A 237 -16.75 -17.21 -6.81
CA SER A 237 -16.93 -18.52 -7.44
C SER A 237 -17.34 -19.60 -6.42
N PRO A 238 -18.32 -20.46 -6.74
CA PRO A 238 -18.70 -21.58 -5.88
C PRO A 238 -17.54 -22.58 -5.76
N VAL A 239 -16.88 -22.58 -4.60
CA VAL A 239 -15.79 -23.47 -4.16
C VAL A 239 -14.51 -23.41 -5.00
N LEU A 240 -14.55 -23.68 -6.31
CA LEU A 240 -13.40 -23.63 -7.21
C LEU A 240 -13.64 -22.68 -8.38
N LEU A 241 -12.56 -22.10 -8.89
CA LEU A 241 -12.62 -21.34 -10.13
C LEU A 241 -13.05 -22.24 -11.29
N PRO A 242 -13.95 -21.75 -12.16
CA PRO A 242 -14.29 -22.48 -13.37
C PRO A 242 -13.04 -22.63 -14.25
N PRO A 243 -12.98 -23.70 -15.06
CA PRO A 243 -11.87 -23.91 -15.95
C PRO A 243 -11.76 -22.77 -16.99
N PRO A 244 -10.55 -22.45 -17.48
CA PRO A 244 -10.27 -21.25 -18.27
C PRO A 244 -11.00 -21.20 -19.62
N TRP A 245 -11.50 -22.33 -20.13
CA TRP A 245 -12.32 -22.38 -21.34
C TRP A 245 -13.78 -21.97 -21.13
N GLN A 246 -14.27 -21.96 -19.88
CA GLN A 246 -15.63 -21.52 -19.56
C GLN A 246 -15.66 -19.99 -19.48
N ARG A 247 -16.17 -19.36 -20.54
CA ARG A 247 -16.23 -17.90 -20.66
C ARG A 247 -17.58 -17.34 -20.22
N PRO A 248 -17.62 -16.21 -19.50
CA PRO A 248 -18.87 -15.54 -19.14
C PRO A 248 -19.55 -14.94 -20.38
N PRO A 249 -20.88 -14.75 -20.35
CA PRO A 249 -21.61 -14.13 -21.45
C PRO A 249 -21.18 -12.66 -21.66
N GLY A 250 -21.31 -12.17 -22.90
CA GLY A 250 -21.01 -10.77 -23.25
C GLY A 250 -19.59 -10.53 -23.76
N GLY A 251 -19.19 -9.26 -23.84
CA GLY A 251 -17.89 -8.82 -24.35
C GLY A 251 -16.93 -8.25 -23.28
N MET A 252 -17.34 -8.25 -22.01
CA MET A 252 -16.55 -7.67 -20.91
C MET A 252 -15.47 -8.63 -20.42
N ILE A 253 -14.42 -8.08 -19.79
CA ILE A 253 -13.35 -8.87 -19.14
C ILE A 253 -13.68 -9.02 -17.66
N HIS A 254 -13.83 -10.25 -17.17
CA HIS A 254 -14.17 -10.53 -15.78
C HIS A 254 -12.90 -10.78 -14.95
N LEU A 255 -12.78 -10.07 -13.84
CA LEU A 255 -11.80 -10.29 -12.78
C LEU A 255 -12.52 -10.99 -11.64
N ARG A 256 -12.44 -12.33 -11.58
CA ARG A 256 -13.18 -13.13 -10.61
C ARG A 256 -12.24 -13.82 -9.64
N HIS A 257 -12.46 -13.60 -8.35
CA HIS A 257 -11.77 -14.33 -7.29
C HIS A 257 -12.38 -15.72 -7.12
N GLY A 258 -11.52 -16.72 -6.89
CA GLY A 258 -11.91 -18.02 -6.38
C GLY A 258 -10.69 -18.84 -5.97
N TYR A 259 -10.91 -20.14 -5.73
CA TYR A 259 -9.84 -21.05 -5.33
C TYR A 259 -9.50 -22.01 -6.45
N ARG A 260 -8.22 -22.35 -6.59
CA ARG A 260 -7.75 -23.43 -7.47
C ARG A 260 -7.20 -24.57 -6.60
N TYR A 261 -7.67 -25.77 -6.87
CA TYR A 261 -7.14 -26.97 -6.23
C TYR A 261 -5.73 -27.27 -6.74
N LEU A 262 -4.78 -27.51 -5.83
CA LEU A 262 -3.41 -27.91 -6.18
C LEU A 262 -3.15 -29.37 -5.78
N ALA A 263 -3.46 -29.73 -4.54
CA ALA A 263 -3.26 -31.06 -3.96
C ALA A 263 -4.14 -31.24 -2.71
N PRO A 264 -4.24 -32.43 -2.10
CA PRO A 264 -4.98 -32.61 -0.85
C PRO A 264 -4.48 -31.64 0.23
N GLY A 265 -5.41 -30.87 0.80
CA GLY A 265 -5.09 -29.83 1.80
C GLY A 265 -4.37 -28.59 1.26
N LYS A 266 -4.19 -28.46 -0.06
CA LYS A 266 -3.50 -27.32 -0.70
C LYS A 266 -4.36 -26.69 -1.79
N LEU A 267 -4.75 -25.45 -1.54
CA LEU A 267 -5.49 -24.58 -2.44
C LEU A 267 -4.64 -23.36 -2.82
N ARG A 268 -5.04 -22.67 -3.88
CA ARG A 268 -4.52 -21.35 -4.25
C ARG A 268 -5.68 -20.38 -4.33
N SER A 269 -5.61 -19.28 -3.58
CA SER A 269 -6.51 -18.14 -3.76
C SER A 269 -5.98 -17.29 -4.91
N GLU A 270 -6.79 -17.09 -5.94
CA GLU A 270 -6.40 -16.32 -7.11
C GLU A 270 -7.57 -15.58 -7.74
N VAL A 271 -7.24 -14.50 -8.47
CA VAL A 271 -8.15 -13.75 -9.32
C VAL A 271 -7.74 -14.00 -10.75
N SER A 272 -8.61 -14.64 -11.53
CA SER A 272 -8.35 -14.93 -12.94
C SER A 272 -8.89 -13.84 -13.84
N ILE A 273 -8.14 -13.49 -14.89
CA ILE A 273 -8.64 -12.68 -16.00
C ILE A 273 -9.40 -13.61 -16.95
N THR A 274 -10.72 -13.48 -16.96
CA THR A 274 -11.60 -14.33 -17.79
C THR A 274 -12.35 -13.45 -18.80
N PRO A 275 -11.99 -13.50 -20.09
CA PRO A 275 -12.71 -12.75 -21.11
C PRO A 275 -14.08 -13.33 -21.43
N GLY A 276 -15.05 -12.46 -21.69
CA GLY A 276 -16.36 -12.85 -22.19
C GLY A 276 -16.31 -13.50 -23.58
N VAL A 277 -17.36 -14.26 -23.92
CA VAL A 277 -17.45 -15.00 -25.19
C VAL A 277 -17.21 -14.12 -26.42
N LYS A 278 -17.60 -12.84 -26.37
CA LYS A 278 -17.49 -11.89 -27.49
C LYS A 278 -16.18 -11.08 -27.50
N ALA A 279 -15.29 -11.22 -26.52
CA ALA A 279 -14.05 -10.46 -26.43
C ALA A 279 -12.98 -11.02 -27.40
N ARG A 280 -12.51 -10.21 -28.35
CA ARG A 280 -11.41 -10.54 -29.29
C ARG A 280 -10.07 -10.08 -28.70
N ASN A 281 -8.99 -10.87 -28.87
CA ASN A 281 -7.64 -10.58 -28.35
C ASN A 281 -7.62 -10.17 -26.87
N ALA A 282 -8.12 -11.06 -26.02
CA ALA A 282 -8.30 -10.76 -24.61
C ALA A 282 -7.00 -10.91 -23.80
N PRO A 283 -6.76 -10.00 -22.84
CA PRO A 283 -5.67 -10.13 -21.89
C PRO A 283 -5.81 -11.42 -21.10
N THR A 284 -4.67 -12.03 -20.79
CA THR A 284 -4.58 -13.21 -19.94
C THR A 284 -3.79 -12.87 -18.69
N GLY A 285 -3.93 -13.72 -17.68
CA GLY A 285 -3.18 -13.57 -16.46
C GLY A 285 -4.01 -13.85 -15.23
N ARG A 286 -3.33 -13.73 -14.09
CA ARG A 286 -3.92 -13.96 -12.79
C ARG A 286 -3.17 -13.17 -11.74
N TRP A 287 -3.83 -12.95 -10.61
CA TRP A 287 -3.20 -12.52 -9.37
C TRP A 287 -3.40 -13.59 -8.32
N THR A 288 -2.41 -13.83 -7.48
CA THR A 288 -2.47 -14.81 -6.40
C THR A 288 -2.32 -14.14 -5.05
N LYS A 289 -2.97 -14.70 -4.03
CA LYS A 289 -2.88 -14.16 -2.67
C LYS A 289 -1.45 -14.34 -2.14
N ALA A 290 -0.83 -13.24 -1.75
CA ALA A 290 0.58 -13.21 -1.38
C ALA A 290 0.79 -13.48 0.12
N PHE A 291 -0.14 -13.05 0.97
CA PHE A 291 -0.06 -13.20 2.41
C PHE A 291 -1.33 -13.86 2.97
N PRO A 292 -1.42 -15.20 2.91
CA PRO A 292 -2.47 -15.93 3.59
C PRO A 292 -2.49 -15.64 5.10
N LEU A 293 -3.68 -15.53 5.68
CA LEU A 293 -3.88 -15.39 7.11
C LEU A 293 -3.40 -16.67 7.82
N PRO A 294 -2.48 -16.58 8.80
CA PRO A 294 -2.03 -17.74 9.55
C PRO A 294 -3.23 -18.46 10.18
N PHE A 295 -3.23 -19.79 10.16
CA PHE A 295 -4.29 -20.68 10.66
C PHE A 295 -5.59 -20.63 9.84
N ALA A 296 -6.22 -19.45 9.69
CA ALA A 296 -7.48 -19.27 8.98
C ALA A 296 -7.39 -19.65 7.49
N GLU A 297 -6.21 -19.50 6.90
CA GLU A 297 -5.95 -19.81 5.49
C GLU A 297 -4.80 -20.83 5.35
N ALA A 298 -4.67 -21.76 6.32
CA ALA A 298 -3.59 -22.75 6.34
C ALA A 298 -3.56 -23.66 5.09
N ALA A 299 -4.69 -23.83 4.41
CA ALA A 299 -4.77 -24.57 3.16
C ALA A 299 -4.22 -23.77 1.96
N LEU A 300 -4.03 -22.45 2.07
CA LEU A 300 -3.58 -21.62 0.95
C LEU A 300 -2.06 -21.70 0.78
N SER A 301 -1.63 -22.07 -0.42
CA SER A 301 -0.22 -22.04 -0.81
C SER A 301 0.13 -20.68 -1.40
N THR A 302 1.21 -20.07 -0.90
CA THR A 302 1.86 -18.92 -1.54
C THR A 302 2.58 -19.38 -2.81
N THR A 303 2.71 -18.49 -3.80
CA THR A 303 3.55 -18.77 -4.98
C THR A 303 4.86 -17.98 -4.92
N ASP A 304 5.94 -18.61 -5.36
CA ASP A 304 7.29 -18.02 -5.36
C ASP A 304 7.59 -17.17 -6.61
N GLY A 305 6.65 -17.07 -7.55
CA GLY A 305 6.84 -16.37 -8.83
C GLY A 305 5.97 -15.11 -8.96
N PRO A 306 6.44 -14.08 -9.69
CA PRO A 306 5.62 -12.90 -9.95
C PRO A 306 4.41 -13.28 -10.81
N ASP A 307 3.24 -12.80 -10.39
CA ASP A 307 2.02 -12.87 -11.18
C ASP A 307 2.24 -12.19 -12.55
N ARG A 308 1.86 -12.89 -13.62
CA ARG A 308 1.83 -12.33 -14.97
C ARG A 308 0.41 -11.88 -15.25
N ASN A 309 0.24 -10.59 -15.54
CA ASN A 309 -1.03 -10.02 -15.94
C ASN A 309 -0.82 -9.02 -17.08
N ASP A 310 -1.72 -9.04 -18.06
CA ASP A 310 -1.67 -8.17 -19.24
C ASP A 310 -2.43 -6.84 -18.99
N LEU A 311 -2.86 -6.56 -17.75
CA LEU A 311 -3.72 -5.43 -17.39
C LEU A 311 -2.96 -4.36 -16.60
N GLN A 312 -2.03 -3.65 -17.26
CA GLN A 312 -1.14 -2.67 -16.64
C GLN A 312 -1.83 -1.54 -15.84
N ALA A 313 -3.08 -1.20 -16.18
CA ALA A 313 -3.82 -0.16 -15.47
C ALA A 313 -4.34 -0.59 -14.09
N LEU A 314 -4.41 -1.90 -13.83
CA LEU A 314 -5.05 -2.47 -12.65
C LEU A 314 -4.09 -3.43 -11.93
N GLU A 315 -4.10 -3.37 -10.61
CA GLU A 315 -3.49 -4.39 -9.78
C GLU A 315 -4.51 -4.98 -8.82
N VAL A 316 -4.32 -6.24 -8.42
CA VAL A 316 -5.27 -6.93 -7.54
C VAL A 316 -4.57 -7.41 -6.29
N LEU A 317 -5.10 -7.03 -5.13
CA LEU A 317 -4.65 -7.49 -3.82
C LEU A 317 -5.83 -8.14 -3.10
N ILE A 318 -5.77 -9.44 -2.88
CA ILE A 318 -6.92 -10.22 -2.38
C ILE A 318 -7.09 -10.02 -0.88
N CYS A 319 -8.26 -9.53 -0.46
CA CYS A 319 -8.65 -9.39 0.94
C CYS A 319 -7.58 -8.70 1.80
N SER A 320 -7.02 -9.41 2.78
CA SER A 320 -5.98 -8.96 3.71
C SER A 320 -4.72 -8.42 3.03
N ASP A 321 -4.40 -8.84 1.80
CA ASP A 321 -3.22 -8.35 1.06
C ASP A 321 -3.25 -6.83 0.88
N ALA A 322 -4.43 -6.24 0.66
CA ALA A 322 -4.56 -4.79 0.50
C ALA A 322 -4.27 -4.00 1.78
N SER A 323 -4.20 -4.67 2.94
CA SER A 323 -3.79 -4.07 4.21
C SER A 323 -2.29 -4.23 4.48
N HIS A 324 -1.61 -5.09 3.72
CA HIS A 324 -0.23 -5.49 3.97
C HIS A 324 0.76 -4.57 3.22
N PRO A 325 1.63 -3.81 3.91
CA PRO A 325 2.50 -2.82 3.26
C PRO A 325 3.33 -3.40 2.12
N ARG A 326 3.98 -4.55 2.34
CA ARG A 326 4.78 -5.23 1.31
C ARG A 326 4.00 -5.74 0.10
N ALA A 327 2.70 -6.04 0.24
CA ALA A 327 1.88 -6.45 -0.92
C ALA A 327 1.55 -5.22 -1.78
N VAL A 328 1.19 -4.13 -1.09
CA VAL A 328 0.89 -2.84 -1.70
C VAL A 328 2.13 -2.28 -2.41
N ASP A 329 3.30 -2.32 -1.79
CA ASP A 329 4.56 -1.84 -2.41
C ASP A 329 4.87 -2.62 -3.70
N ARG A 330 4.67 -3.93 -3.69
CA ARG A 330 4.86 -4.78 -4.87
C ARG A 330 3.84 -4.49 -5.97
N ALA A 331 2.60 -4.17 -5.63
CA ALA A 331 1.59 -3.75 -6.59
C ALA A 331 1.93 -2.37 -7.18
N VAL A 332 2.29 -1.39 -6.34
CA VAL A 332 2.64 -0.02 -6.75
C VAL A 332 3.85 0.00 -7.66
N ALA A 333 4.85 -0.85 -7.41
CA ALA A 333 6.03 -0.97 -8.28
C ALA A 333 5.71 -1.36 -9.73
N ARG A 334 4.50 -1.86 -10.01
CA ARG A 334 4.00 -2.16 -11.36
C ARG A 334 3.29 -0.98 -12.03
N GLY A 335 3.15 0.15 -11.34
CA GLY A 335 2.55 1.39 -11.86
C GLY A 335 1.04 1.36 -12.12
N PRO A 336 0.19 0.72 -11.29
CA PRO A 336 -1.26 0.70 -11.52
C PRO A 336 -1.90 2.08 -11.33
N ARG A 337 -2.98 2.33 -12.08
CA ARG A 337 -3.86 3.49 -11.85
C ARG A 337 -4.87 3.25 -10.72
N LEU A 338 -5.17 1.98 -10.44
CA LEU A 338 -6.11 1.55 -9.42
C LEU A 338 -5.71 0.17 -8.90
N ILE A 339 -5.69 0.01 -7.59
CA ILE A 339 -5.59 -1.29 -6.95
C ILE A 339 -7.00 -1.78 -6.62
N VAL A 340 -7.30 -3.04 -6.92
CA VAL A 340 -8.58 -3.69 -6.69
C VAL A 340 -8.42 -4.66 -5.53
N ASN A 341 -9.28 -4.50 -4.52
CA ASN A 341 -9.35 -5.36 -3.35
C ASN A 341 -10.67 -6.14 -3.36
N PRO A 342 -10.73 -7.33 -3.99
CA PRO A 342 -11.83 -8.25 -3.78
C PRO A 342 -11.75 -8.75 -2.34
N ALA A 343 -12.82 -8.56 -1.57
CA ALA A 343 -12.83 -8.86 -0.14
C ALA A 343 -14.16 -9.48 0.32
N HIS A 344 -14.11 -10.38 1.28
CA HIS A 344 -15.27 -10.90 1.98
C HIS A 344 -15.47 -10.08 3.25
N LEU A 345 -16.48 -9.20 3.25
CA LEU A 345 -16.77 -8.28 4.35
C LEU A 345 -18.14 -8.61 4.97
N PRO A 346 -18.18 -9.49 5.98
CA PRO A 346 -19.45 -9.91 6.58
C PRO A 346 -20.23 -8.73 7.17
N THR A 347 -21.55 -8.75 6.98
CA THR A 347 -22.48 -7.66 7.34
C THR A 347 -22.95 -7.75 8.79
N ALA A 348 -23.06 -8.95 9.35
CA ALA A 348 -23.51 -9.21 10.71
C ALA A 348 -22.41 -9.85 11.58
N GLY A 349 -22.38 -9.52 12.88
CA GLY A 349 -21.44 -10.08 13.86
C GLY A 349 -19.97 -9.63 13.75
N LEU A 350 -19.50 -9.22 12.57
CA LEU A 350 -18.11 -8.87 12.26
C LEU A 350 -17.94 -7.44 11.70
N ALA A 351 -18.93 -6.57 11.89
CA ALA A 351 -18.95 -5.21 11.35
C ALA A 351 -17.76 -4.34 11.82
N SER A 352 -17.29 -4.57 13.05
CA SER A 352 -16.09 -3.90 13.61
C SER A 352 -14.84 -4.28 12.82
N LEU A 353 -14.64 -5.57 12.58
CA LEU A 353 -13.52 -6.11 11.80
C LEU A 353 -13.57 -5.65 10.35
N ALA A 354 -14.73 -5.71 9.70
CA ALA A 354 -14.90 -5.21 8.34
C ALA A 354 -14.61 -3.70 8.23
N GLY A 355 -15.00 -2.93 9.26
CA GLY A 355 -14.65 -1.51 9.37
C GLY A 355 -13.16 -1.27 9.55
N LEU A 356 -12.49 -2.07 10.39
CA LEU A 356 -11.05 -1.99 10.61
C LEU A 356 -10.25 -2.37 9.37
N HIS A 357 -10.66 -3.42 8.66
CA HIS A 357 -10.11 -3.80 7.36
C HIS A 357 -10.14 -2.61 6.40
N ARG A 358 -11.32 -2.00 6.20
CA ARG A 358 -11.46 -0.84 5.30
C ARG A 358 -10.60 0.35 5.74
N ARG A 359 -10.52 0.65 7.04
CA ARG A 359 -9.63 1.72 7.54
C ARG A 359 -8.16 1.41 7.24
N SER A 360 -7.74 0.16 7.45
CA SER A 360 -6.38 -0.27 7.17
C SER A 360 -6.04 -0.18 5.67
N VAL A 361 -6.92 -0.67 4.80
CA VAL A 361 -6.76 -0.53 3.34
C VAL A 361 -6.71 0.95 2.94
N HIS A 362 -7.51 1.82 3.55
CA HIS A 362 -7.49 3.25 3.24
C HIS A 362 -6.16 3.91 3.64
N LEU A 363 -5.58 3.53 4.77
CA LEU A 363 -4.23 3.96 5.14
C LEU A 363 -3.19 3.52 4.10
N GLN A 364 -3.35 2.34 3.49
CA GLN A 364 -2.47 1.91 2.39
C GLN A 364 -2.69 2.69 1.11
N ALA A 365 -3.93 3.04 0.76
CA ALA A 365 -4.25 3.89 -0.39
C ALA A 365 -3.54 5.25 -0.27
N ALA A 366 -3.61 5.86 0.91
CA ALA A 366 -2.92 7.13 1.18
C ALA A 366 -1.40 7.00 1.17
N ARG A 367 -0.85 5.96 1.80
CA ARG A 367 0.60 5.73 1.83
C ARG A 367 1.19 5.49 0.44
N SER A 368 0.42 4.88 -0.45
CA SER A 368 0.90 4.52 -1.79
C SER A 368 0.63 5.58 -2.84
N GLY A 369 -0.20 6.58 -2.55
CA GLY A 369 -0.70 7.52 -3.56
C GLY A 369 -1.63 6.88 -4.62
N VAL A 370 -2.01 5.60 -4.46
CA VAL A 370 -2.85 4.88 -5.44
C VAL A 370 -4.24 4.61 -4.85
N PRO A 371 -5.32 4.98 -5.55
CA PRO A 371 -6.66 4.66 -5.08
C PRO A 371 -6.89 3.15 -5.01
N ILE A 372 -7.65 2.71 -4.00
CA ILE A 372 -7.99 1.30 -3.81
C ILE A 372 -9.51 1.12 -3.93
N LEU A 373 -9.95 0.29 -4.88
CA LEU A 373 -11.34 -0.12 -5.06
C LEU A 373 -11.60 -1.39 -4.24
N VAL A 374 -12.39 -1.27 -3.18
CA VAL A 374 -12.86 -2.43 -2.39
C VAL A 374 -14.15 -2.96 -3.02
N VAL A 375 -14.10 -4.20 -3.53
CA VAL A 375 -15.24 -4.93 -4.08
C VAL A 375 -15.61 -6.03 -3.11
N ALA A 376 -16.73 -5.84 -2.42
CA ALA A 376 -17.05 -6.59 -1.22
C ALA A 376 -18.15 -7.64 -1.46
N HIS A 377 -18.01 -8.80 -0.85
CA HIS A 377 -19.15 -9.65 -0.49
C HIS A 377 -19.70 -9.10 0.85
N GLY A 378 -21.02 -8.94 0.96
CA GLY A 378 -21.70 -8.32 2.11
C GLY A 378 -21.69 -6.78 2.10
N GLY A 379 -20.59 -6.17 1.69
CA GLY A 379 -20.49 -4.71 1.51
C GLY A 379 -20.05 -3.92 2.74
N PRO A 380 -19.91 -2.59 2.62
CA PRO A 380 -20.12 -1.80 1.40
C PRO A 380 -18.91 -1.85 0.46
N SER A 381 -19.18 -1.89 -0.85
CA SER A 381 -18.18 -1.68 -1.90
C SER A 381 -17.94 -0.18 -2.12
N MET A 382 -16.68 0.22 -2.24
CA MET A 382 -16.29 1.63 -2.31
C MET A 382 -14.90 1.85 -2.93
N VAL A 383 -14.67 3.07 -3.40
CA VAL A 383 -13.33 3.56 -3.72
C VAL A 383 -12.78 4.34 -2.54
N LEU A 384 -11.54 4.02 -2.17
CA LEU A 384 -10.75 4.68 -1.14
C LEU A 384 -9.68 5.52 -1.85
N HIS A 385 -9.80 6.84 -1.77
CA HIS A 385 -8.86 7.75 -2.41
C HIS A 385 -7.67 8.05 -1.48
N PRO A 386 -6.47 8.30 -2.03
CA PRO A 386 -5.27 8.59 -1.23
C PRO A 386 -5.42 9.82 -0.32
N ASP A 387 -6.21 10.80 -0.75
CA ASP A 387 -6.50 12.05 -0.04
C ASP A 387 -7.47 11.90 1.15
N GLY A 388 -7.96 10.68 1.43
CA GLY A 388 -8.92 10.42 2.49
C GLY A 388 -10.39 10.48 2.07
N ARG A 389 -10.70 10.87 0.82
CA ARG A 389 -12.06 10.78 0.29
C ARG A 389 -12.47 9.32 0.11
N ARG A 390 -13.77 9.09 0.22
CA ARG A 390 -14.39 7.77 0.02
C ARG A 390 -15.60 7.93 -0.87
N ARG A 391 -15.67 7.17 -1.95
CA ARG A 391 -16.84 7.10 -2.81
C ARG A 391 -17.52 5.75 -2.62
N ARG A 392 -18.67 5.75 -1.96
CA ARG A 392 -19.49 4.54 -1.81
C ARG A 392 -20.12 4.21 -3.16
N LEU A 393 -19.99 2.96 -3.58
CA LEU A 393 -20.57 2.46 -4.84
C LEU A 393 -21.79 1.57 -4.58
N ALA A 394 -21.77 0.82 -3.48
CA ALA A 394 -22.91 0.06 -2.99
C ALA A 394 -22.98 0.12 -1.45
N PRO A 395 -24.17 0.25 -0.83
CA PRO A 395 -24.32 0.19 0.62
C PRO A 395 -24.07 -1.23 1.16
N ALA A 396 -23.84 -1.39 2.46
CA ALA A 396 -23.70 -2.72 3.05
C ALA A 396 -25.07 -3.43 3.08
N GLY A 397 -25.08 -4.76 3.04
CA GLY A 397 -26.30 -5.55 3.20
C GLY A 397 -27.21 -5.60 1.96
N VAL A 398 -26.71 -5.22 0.78
CA VAL A 398 -27.47 -5.30 -0.48
C VAL A 398 -26.68 -6.01 -1.56
N GLN A 399 -27.37 -6.69 -2.47
CA GLN A 399 -26.79 -7.10 -3.74
C GLN A 399 -26.87 -5.93 -4.73
N ALA A 400 -25.76 -5.59 -5.39
CA ALA A 400 -25.71 -4.45 -6.30
C ALA A 400 -24.67 -4.62 -7.39
N VAL A 401 -24.91 -3.99 -8.54
CA VAL A 401 -23.90 -3.75 -9.57
C VAL A 401 -23.78 -2.24 -9.74
N ALA A 402 -22.56 -1.73 -9.65
CA ALA A 402 -22.27 -0.31 -9.83
C ALA A 402 -21.13 -0.13 -10.84
N THR A 403 -20.95 1.09 -11.32
CA THR A 403 -19.86 1.42 -12.25
C THR A 403 -19.02 2.57 -11.74
N LEU A 404 -17.75 2.53 -12.12
CA LEU A 404 -16.75 3.53 -11.79
C LEU A 404 -15.91 3.82 -13.05
N PRO A 405 -15.69 5.09 -13.42
CA PRO A 405 -14.67 5.41 -14.43
C PRO A 405 -13.27 5.09 -13.88
N LEU A 406 -12.41 4.51 -14.71
CA LEU A 406 -11.02 4.28 -14.33
C LEU A 406 -10.34 5.62 -13.97
N PRO A 407 -9.78 5.77 -12.74
CA PRO A 407 -9.14 7.02 -12.32
C PRO A 407 -8.09 7.47 -13.32
N ALA A 408 -7.99 8.78 -13.59
CA ALA A 408 -6.92 9.34 -14.42
C ALA A 408 -5.55 8.84 -13.93
N PRO A 409 -4.56 8.66 -14.83
CA PRO A 409 -3.19 8.47 -14.34
C PRO A 409 -2.83 9.67 -13.44
N PRO A 410 -2.05 9.46 -12.36
CA PRO A 410 -1.57 10.57 -11.56
C PRO A 410 -0.91 11.61 -12.49
N ALA A 411 -1.15 12.89 -12.23
CA ALA A 411 -0.53 13.97 -13.00
C ALA A 411 0.99 13.74 -12.99
N ALA A 412 1.64 13.93 -14.14
CA ALA A 412 3.07 13.68 -14.29
C ALA A 412 3.95 14.46 -13.29
N ASP A 413 3.38 15.48 -12.64
CA ASP A 413 4.05 16.32 -11.65
C ASP A 413 3.99 15.77 -10.20
N ASP A 414 3.05 14.88 -9.86
CA ASP A 414 2.86 14.33 -8.50
C ASP A 414 3.56 12.97 -8.28
N VAL A 415 3.98 12.31 -9.35
CA VAL A 415 4.99 11.26 -9.27
C VAL A 415 6.32 11.99 -9.19
N VAL A 416 6.82 12.19 -7.95
CA VAL A 416 8.17 12.69 -7.63
C VAL A 416 8.98 13.04 -8.87
N ALA A 417 9.12 14.33 -9.12
CA ALA A 417 10.13 14.90 -9.99
C ALA A 417 11.49 14.21 -9.78
N ASP A 418 11.77 13.15 -10.55
CA ASP A 418 13.12 12.67 -10.82
C ASP A 418 13.24 11.79 -12.08
N VAL A 419 12.18 11.66 -12.90
CA VAL A 419 12.28 11.02 -14.22
C VAL A 419 11.47 11.82 -15.24
N ALA A 420 12.11 12.86 -15.77
CA ALA A 420 11.56 13.66 -16.86
C ALA A 420 11.50 12.85 -18.17
N ASP A 421 10.29 12.58 -18.64
CA ASP A 421 9.99 12.33 -20.05
C ASP A 421 9.26 13.55 -20.63
N GLY A 422 10.09 14.53 -20.99
CA GLY A 422 9.88 15.38 -22.16
C GLY A 422 11.20 15.40 -22.94
N PRO A 423 11.24 15.93 -24.17
CA PRO A 423 12.51 16.31 -24.78
C PRO A 423 13.16 17.36 -23.85
N ILE A 424 14.07 16.89 -22.99
CA ILE A 424 14.88 17.71 -22.10
C ILE A 424 15.54 18.78 -22.97
N ALA A 425 15.22 20.05 -22.72
CA ALA A 425 16.04 21.17 -23.15
C ALA A 425 17.50 20.83 -22.79
N PRO A 426 18.49 21.09 -23.66
CA PRO A 426 19.87 20.65 -23.45
C PRO A 426 20.37 21.18 -22.12
N ASP A 427 20.31 20.33 -21.10
CA ASP A 427 20.84 20.62 -19.78
C ASP A 427 22.36 20.55 -19.92
N GLU A 428 22.99 21.70 -19.77
CA GLU A 428 24.43 21.89 -19.87
C GLU A 428 25.13 21.05 -18.78
N GLY A 429 25.45 19.80 -19.09
CA GLY A 429 26.39 19.00 -18.30
C GLY A 429 25.91 17.62 -17.81
N ALA A 430 25.06 16.90 -18.54
CA ALA A 430 24.71 15.51 -18.22
C ALA A 430 25.93 14.57 -18.31
N SER A 431 26.73 14.49 -17.23
CA SER A 431 27.87 13.57 -17.14
C SER A 431 27.41 12.13 -17.35
N HIS A 432 28.19 11.31 -18.05
CA HIS A 432 27.87 9.90 -18.29
C HIS A 432 27.62 9.12 -16.99
N ARG A 433 28.23 9.57 -15.89
CA ARG A 433 28.03 9.04 -14.53
C ARG A 433 26.58 9.15 -14.10
N ALA A 434 25.93 10.28 -14.35
CA ALA A 434 24.53 10.50 -13.98
C ALA A 434 23.57 9.63 -14.80
N ALA A 435 23.84 9.42 -16.09
CA ALA A 435 23.04 8.53 -16.93
C ALA A 435 23.18 7.06 -16.53
N ILE A 436 24.41 6.61 -16.26
CA ILE A 436 24.69 5.24 -15.83
C ILE A 436 24.11 4.97 -14.44
N ALA A 437 24.24 5.90 -13.50
CA ALA A 437 23.63 5.79 -12.17
C ALA A 437 22.10 5.65 -12.26
N ARG A 438 21.44 6.45 -13.12
CA ARG A 438 20.00 6.33 -13.39
C ARG A 438 19.61 4.93 -13.89
N LEU A 439 20.38 4.35 -14.80
CA LEU A 439 20.14 2.97 -15.26
C LEU A 439 20.26 1.97 -14.11
N THR A 440 21.30 2.04 -13.28
CA THR A 440 21.43 1.10 -12.15
C THR A 440 20.29 1.21 -11.13
N ARG A 441 19.73 2.42 -10.92
CA ARG A 441 18.55 2.62 -10.07
C ARG A 441 17.31 1.94 -10.64
N ALA A 442 17.12 1.99 -11.96
CA ALA A 442 16.01 1.28 -12.63
C ALA A 442 16.07 -0.25 -12.46
N TYR A 443 17.26 -0.80 -12.14
CA TYR A 443 17.48 -2.22 -11.85
C TYR A 443 17.57 -2.50 -10.34
N GLY A 444 17.22 -1.55 -9.48
CA GLY A 444 17.13 -1.74 -8.03
C GLY A 444 18.46 -1.72 -7.27
N LEU A 445 19.56 -1.30 -7.91
CA LEU A 445 20.90 -1.32 -7.32
C LEU A 445 21.28 -0.02 -6.57
N GLY A 446 20.49 1.05 -6.73
CA GLY A 446 20.57 2.24 -5.87
C GLY A 446 21.87 3.07 -5.92
N HIS A 447 22.69 2.95 -6.98
CA HIS A 447 23.96 3.68 -7.05
C HIS A 447 23.79 5.16 -7.44
N ASN A 448 24.60 6.02 -6.82
CA ASN A 448 24.71 7.45 -7.14
C ASN A 448 25.76 7.69 -8.24
N ALA A 449 25.74 8.88 -8.87
CA ALA A 449 26.71 9.26 -9.90
C ALA A 449 28.17 9.13 -9.43
N ASP A 450 28.43 9.39 -8.14
CA ASP A 450 29.76 9.28 -7.56
C ASP A 450 30.29 7.85 -7.43
N ALA A 451 29.42 6.85 -7.47
CA ALA A 451 29.81 5.43 -7.48
C ALA A 451 30.23 4.96 -8.88
N VAL A 452 29.83 5.68 -9.94
CA VAL A 452 30.17 5.33 -11.32
C VAL A 452 31.60 5.80 -11.62
N PRO A 453 32.49 4.99 -12.24
CA PRO A 453 33.82 5.45 -12.61
C PRO A 453 33.84 6.74 -13.45
N ALA A 454 34.80 7.63 -13.19
CA ALA A 454 34.93 8.90 -13.91
C ALA A 454 35.26 8.72 -15.40
N ALA A 455 36.02 7.69 -15.77
CA ALA A 455 36.29 7.36 -17.16
C ALA A 455 35.11 6.60 -17.79
N ARG A 456 34.59 7.09 -18.93
CA ARG A 456 33.41 6.52 -19.63
C ARG A 456 33.54 5.03 -19.91
N ASP A 457 34.68 4.57 -20.41
CA ASP A 457 34.86 3.15 -20.77
C ASP A 457 34.82 2.27 -19.53
N ARG A 458 35.45 2.72 -18.44
CA ARG A 458 35.36 2.04 -17.13
C ARG A 458 33.94 2.09 -16.58
N ALA A 459 33.18 3.15 -16.84
CA ALA A 459 31.80 3.28 -16.40
C ALA A 459 30.86 2.31 -17.14
N LEU A 460 31.09 2.04 -18.42
CA LEU A 460 30.32 1.05 -19.19
C LEU A 460 30.66 -0.38 -18.80
N VAL A 461 31.94 -0.68 -18.55
CA VAL A 461 32.38 -1.96 -17.98
C VAL A 461 31.74 -2.17 -16.61
N TRP A 462 31.81 -1.15 -15.75
CA TRP A 462 31.20 -1.16 -14.42
C TRP A 462 29.69 -1.35 -14.49
N LEU A 463 28.98 -0.65 -15.39
CA LEU A 463 27.53 -0.83 -15.61
C LEU A 463 27.21 -2.29 -15.95
N CYS A 464 27.97 -2.91 -16.87
CA CYS A 464 27.79 -4.30 -17.24
C CYS A 464 28.07 -5.24 -16.07
N GLU A 465 29.12 -5.00 -15.29
CA GLU A 465 29.43 -5.81 -14.10
C GLU A 465 28.33 -5.72 -13.03
N GLN A 466 27.71 -4.55 -12.85
CA GLN A 466 26.66 -4.36 -11.84
C GLN A 466 25.30 -4.90 -12.30
N THR A 467 24.94 -4.74 -13.58
CA THR A 467 23.58 -4.99 -14.07
C THR A 467 23.47 -6.19 -15.02
N GLY A 468 24.59 -6.71 -15.50
CA GLY A 468 24.65 -7.67 -16.60
C GLY A 468 24.30 -7.05 -17.95
N LEU A 469 24.24 -5.72 -18.10
CA LEU A 469 23.81 -5.07 -19.33
C LEU A 469 24.98 -4.51 -20.15
N MET A 470 24.96 -4.78 -21.45
CA MET A 470 25.92 -4.23 -22.41
C MET A 470 25.20 -3.60 -23.59
N ALA A 471 25.76 -2.51 -24.12
CA ALA A 471 25.27 -1.89 -25.34
C ALA A 471 25.39 -2.86 -26.52
N MET A 472 24.29 -3.11 -27.22
CA MET A 472 24.25 -3.92 -28.42
C MET A 472 24.45 -3.08 -29.67
N ASN A 473 25.12 -3.66 -30.66
CA ASN A 473 25.03 -3.22 -32.06
C ASN A 473 23.84 -3.92 -32.73
N ALA A 474 22.62 -3.71 -32.23
CA ALA A 474 21.41 -4.31 -32.79
C ALA A 474 20.54 -3.24 -33.46
N SER A 475 19.97 -3.56 -34.63
CA SER A 475 18.91 -2.74 -35.24
C SER A 475 17.68 -2.74 -34.34
N VAL A 476 16.95 -1.61 -34.28
CA VAL A 476 15.72 -1.42 -33.49
C VAL A 476 14.72 -2.58 -33.65
N ASN A 477 14.64 -3.18 -34.85
CA ASN A 477 13.76 -4.31 -35.15
C ASN A 477 13.97 -5.58 -34.30
N GLY A 478 15.13 -5.72 -33.63
CA GLY A 478 15.42 -6.86 -32.75
C GLY A 478 15.05 -6.63 -31.28
N ILE A 479 14.54 -5.45 -30.94
CA ILE A 479 14.40 -4.99 -29.55
C ILE A 479 12.92 -4.90 -29.22
N ARG A 480 12.54 -5.39 -28.03
CA ARG A 480 11.14 -5.37 -27.57
C ARG A 480 11.03 -4.51 -26.31
N PRO A 481 10.02 -3.64 -26.21
CA PRO A 481 9.80 -2.89 -24.98
C PRO A 481 9.29 -3.81 -23.85
N PRO A 482 9.60 -3.53 -22.57
CA PRO A 482 10.41 -2.40 -22.12
C PRO A 482 11.92 -2.61 -22.39
N ALA A 483 12.57 -1.59 -22.96
CA ALA A 483 14.00 -1.62 -23.24
C ALA A 483 14.71 -0.37 -22.70
N TYR A 484 15.99 -0.49 -22.40
CA TYR A 484 16.83 0.62 -21.96
C TYR A 484 17.96 0.85 -22.95
N GLY A 485 18.32 2.10 -23.20
CA GLY A 485 19.35 2.48 -24.14
C GLY A 485 20.19 3.65 -23.66
N LEU A 486 21.32 3.85 -24.32
CA LEU A 486 22.20 4.99 -24.12
C LEU A 486 22.30 5.78 -25.43
N GLN A 487 21.99 7.06 -25.38
CA GLN A 487 22.12 7.97 -26.51
C GLN A 487 23.30 8.92 -26.27
N PRO A 488 24.31 8.93 -27.16
CA PRO A 488 25.33 9.97 -27.15
C PRO A 488 24.71 11.32 -27.53
N THR A 489 25.05 12.38 -26.80
CA THR A 489 24.66 13.77 -27.09
C THR A 489 25.92 14.65 -27.09
N PRO A 490 25.85 15.88 -27.64
CA PRO A 490 26.96 16.83 -27.55
C PRO A 490 27.40 17.13 -26.11
N HIS A 491 26.50 16.94 -25.13
CA HIS A 491 26.70 17.25 -23.73
C HIS A 491 26.99 16.01 -22.85
N GLY A 492 27.08 14.81 -23.43
CA GLY A 492 27.41 13.59 -22.71
C GLY A 492 26.61 12.35 -23.13
N LEU A 493 26.28 11.50 -22.17
CA LEU A 493 25.47 10.30 -22.39
C LEU A 493 24.10 10.51 -21.74
N ARG A 494 23.04 10.19 -22.47
CA ARG A 494 21.66 10.19 -21.97
C ARG A 494 21.15 8.75 -21.86
N ALA A 495 20.53 8.41 -20.73
CA ALA A 495 19.80 7.16 -20.59
C ALA A 495 18.40 7.31 -21.19
N ILE A 496 17.97 6.33 -21.98
CA ILE A 496 16.67 6.28 -22.64
C ILE A 496 15.95 5.02 -22.17
N ARG A 497 14.65 5.15 -21.95
CA ARG A 497 13.74 4.03 -21.71
C ARG A 497 12.73 4.01 -22.84
N TRP A 498 12.43 2.81 -23.35
CA TRP A 498 11.39 2.59 -24.34
C TRP A 498 10.29 1.74 -23.73
N LEU A 499 9.07 2.29 -23.71
CA LEU A 499 7.87 1.61 -23.21
C LEU A 499 6.95 1.15 -24.36
N PRO A 500 6.09 0.14 -24.11
CA PRO A 500 5.11 -0.30 -25.11
C PRO A 500 4.17 0.84 -25.49
N GLY A 501 4.10 1.17 -26.79
CA GLY A 501 3.26 2.25 -27.32
C GLY A 501 4.01 3.53 -27.68
N GLU A 502 5.30 3.63 -27.34
CA GLU A 502 6.18 4.73 -27.74
C GLU A 502 6.94 4.39 -29.02
N ALA A 503 7.26 5.41 -29.82
CA ALA A 503 8.11 5.24 -31.00
C ALA A 503 9.57 5.00 -30.57
N ALA A 504 10.16 3.89 -31.04
CA ALA A 504 11.53 3.49 -30.71
C ALA A 504 12.61 4.33 -31.42
N ASP A 505 12.20 5.16 -32.38
CA ASP A 505 13.07 5.75 -33.40
C ASP A 505 13.56 7.13 -32.98
N ALA A 506 14.60 7.16 -32.12
CA ALA A 506 15.53 8.28 -32.12
C ALA A 506 16.89 7.82 -32.64
N PRO A 507 17.45 8.48 -33.68
CA PRO A 507 18.75 8.10 -34.22
C PRO A 507 19.83 8.21 -33.14
N GLY A 508 20.75 7.23 -33.14
CA GLY A 508 21.90 7.21 -32.24
C GLY A 508 21.68 6.54 -30.88
N ILE A 509 20.49 5.99 -30.58
CA ILE A 509 20.30 5.17 -29.37
C ILE A 509 21.02 3.83 -29.54
N ARG A 510 21.88 3.48 -28.57
CA ARG A 510 22.46 2.15 -28.42
C ARG A 510 21.73 1.43 -27.29
N TRP A 511 20.88 0.49 -27.66
CA TRP A 511 20.09 -0.28 -26.72
C TRP A 511 20.94 -1.29 -25.95
N LEU A 512 20.57 -1.52 -24.69
CA LEU A 512 21.25 -2.40 -23.76
C LEU A 512 20.56 -3.77 -23.77
N ALA A 513 21.36 -4.83 -23.66
CA ALA A 513 20.85 -6.18 -23.41
C ALA A 513 21.72 -6.94 -22.44
N THR A 514 21.14 -7.99 -21.88
CA THR A 514 21.80 -8.90 -20.96
C THR A 514 22.95 -9.63 -21.64
N VAL A 515 24.13 -9.64 -21.02
CA VAL A 515 25.25 -10.46 -21.48
C VAL A 515 25.06 -11.92 -21.04
N ASP A 516 25.22 -12.85 -21.98
CA ASP A 516 25.12 -14.29 -21.68
C ASP A 516 26.30 -14.83 -20.85
N ARG A 517 27.39 -14.06 -20.76
CA ARG A 517 28.64 -14.42 -20.07
C ARG A 517 29.29 -13.21 -19.40
N PRO A 518 29.56 -13.23 -18.08
CA PRO A 518 30.15 -12.09 -17.35
C PRO A 518 31.49 -11.62 -17.90
N GLU A 519 32.29 -12.51 -18.51
CA GLU A 519 33.61 -12.17 -19.08
C GLU A 519 33.51 -11.16 -20.24
N ARG A 520 32.34 -11.06 -20.88
CA ARG A 520 32.09 -10.08 -21.97
C ARG A 520 32.02 -8.64 -21.46
N CYS A 521 31.80 -8.40 -20.17
CA CYS A 521 31.72 -7.04 -19.64
C CYS A 521 33.01 -6.24 -19.81
N ARG A 522 34.18 -6.90 -19.87
CA ARG A 522 35.47 -6.23 -20.13
C ARG A 522 35.53 -5.55 -21.51
N SER A 523 34.72 -6.01 -22.46
CA SER A 523 34.63 -5.44 -23.81
C SER A 523 33.62 -4.30 -23.94
N ALA A 524 32.81 -4.02 -22.91
CA ALA A 524 31.75 -3.01 -22.95
C ALA A 524 32.28 -1.58 -23.23
N GLY A 525 33.50 -1.26 -22.77
CA GLY A 525 34.13 0.03 -23.02
C GLY A 525 34.48 0.29 -24.48
N SER A 526 34.86 -0.75 -25.24
CA SER A 526 35.29 -0.64 -26.64
C SER A 526 34.17 -0.41 -27.65
N LEU A 527 32.91 -0.53 -27.25
CA LEU A 527 31.75 -0.42 -28.14
C LEU A 527 31.26 1.02 -28.31
N HIS A 528 31.90 2.02 -27.69
CA HIS A 528 31.55 3.43 -27.85
C HIS A 528 32.78 4.23 -28.35
N PRO A 529 32.74 4.83 -29.55
CA PRO A 529 33.84 5.70 -29.99
C PRO A 529 33.94 6.96 -29.11
N PRO A 530 35.16 7.53 -28.95
CA PRO A 530 35.37 8.75 -28.19
C PRO A 530 34.61 9.92 -28.84
N THR A 531 34.04 10.80 -28.01
CA THR A 531 33.30 12.01 -28.44
C THR A 531 34.22 13.17 -28.85
N SER A 532 35.54 12.98 -28.88
CA SER A 532 36.50 14.01 -29.28
C SER A 532 36.63 14.09 -30.80
N GLY A 533 35.63 14.71 -31.43
CA GLY A 533 35.77 15.29 -32.76
C GLY A 533 36.37 16.69 -32.65
N THR A 534 37.67 16.81 -32.41
CA THR A 534 38.39 17.96 -32.96
C THR A 534 38.44 17.75 -34.46
N SER A 535 37.49 18.36 -35.17
CA SER A 535 37.64 18.66 -36.58
C SER A 535 38.96 19.44 -36.76
N ARG A 536 40.00 18.75 -37.25
CA ARG A 536 41.08 19.44 -37.95
C ARG A 536 40.59 19.66 -39.37
N LEU A 537 40.39 20.92 -39.71
CA LEU A 537 40.34 21.42 -41.08
C LEU A 537 41.44 20.76 -41.93
N ARG A 538 41.04 20.09 -43.01
CA ARG A 538 41.66 20.19 -44.33
C ARG A 538 40.63 19.93 -45.40
#